data_AF-O87879-F1
#
_entry.id   AF-O87879-F1
#
_cell.length_a   1.000
_cell.length_b   1.000
_cell.length_c   1.000
_cell.angle_alpha   90.00
_cell.angle_beta   90.00
_cell.angle_gamma   90.00
#
_symmetry.space_group_name_H-M   'P 1'
#
loop_
_entity.id
_entity.type
_entity.pdbx_description
1 polymer ?
#
loop_
_entity_poly.entity_id
_entity_poly.type
_entity_poly.pdbx_seq_one_letter_code
_entity_poly.pdbx_strand_id
1 'polypeptide(L)'
;MTSHPHPTTKQMIDQFSGEPNYSDPNPDDAVALSRDRIPVRSLTQEDFDAVVRIDRHDSGQDRSAYYRRKFEEALGGSGVRVSVVAEQDGAVVGFLMARVDFGEF
;
A
#
# COMPACT_ATOMS: atom_id res chain seq x y z
N MET A 1 -17.50 32.89 -32.11
CA MET A 1 -16.49 31.87 -32.44
C MET A 1 -15.21 32.23 -31.73
N THR A 2 -14.93 31.64 -30.57
CA THR A 2 -13.66 31.82 -29.85
C THR A 2 -13.01 30.44 -29.70
N SER A 3 -12.06 30.17 -30.58
CA SER A 3 -11.22 28.97 -30.56
C SER A 3 -10.23 29.09 -29.41
N HIS A 4 -10.35 28.21 -28.40
CA HIS A 4 -9.36 28.12 -27.32
C HIS A 4 -8.24 27.16 -27.77
N PRO A 5 -6.95 27.56 -27.68
CA PRO A 5 -5.84 26.73 -28.13
C PRO A 5 -5.68 25.50 -27.25
N HIS A 6 -5.43 24.34 -27.87
CA HIS A 6 -5.09 23.11 -27.15
C HIS A 6 -3.63 23.17 -26.66
N PRO A 7 -3.36 22.81 -25.38
CA PRO A 7 -2.00 22.75 -24.86
C PRO A 7 -1.19 21.67 -25.57
N THR A 8 0.08 21.96 -25.83
CA THR A 8 0.97 21.04 -26.56
C THR A 8 1.52 19.96 -25.62
N THR A 9 1.84 18.78 -26.16
CA THR A 9 2.37 17.61 -25.43
C THR A 9 3.57 17.95 -24.54
N LYS A 10 4.38 18.93 -24.93
CA LYS A 10 5.53 19.40 -24.14
C LYS A 10 5.12 20.10 -22.83
N GLN A 11 4.00 20.83 -22.82
CA GLN A 11 3.47 21.47 -21.60
C GLN A 11 2.81 20.48 -20.64
N MET A 12 2.30 19.35 -21.15
CA MET A 12 1.74 18.29 -20.31
C MET A 12 2.83 17.53 -19.56
N ILE A 13 3.99 17.28 -20.19
CA ILE A 13 5.07 16.48 -19.59
C ILE A 13 5.76 17.24 -18.44
N ASP A 14 5.95 18.55 -18.55
CA ASP A 14 6.56 19.37 -17.49
C ASP A 14 5.69 19.43 -16.23
N GLN A 15 4.37 19.29 -16.38
CA GLN A 15 3.42 19.25 -15.26
C GLN A 15 3.50 17.94 -14.45
N PHE A 16 4.08 16.87 -15.01
CA PHE A 16 4.26 15.58 -14.36
C PHE A 16 5.70 15.31 -13.88
N SER A 17 6.58 16.32 -13.93
CA SER A 17 8.02 16.13 -13.65
C SER A 17 8.40 16.24 -12.16
N GLY A 18 7.44 16.25 -11.24
CA GLY A 18 7.70 16.17 -9.80
C GLY A 18 7.67 14.71 -9.34
N GLU A 19 8.78 14.23 -8.76
CA GLU A 19 8.78 12.95 -8.06
C GLU A 19 7.65 12.92 -7.03
N PRO A 20 6.73 11.93 -7.05
CA PRO A 20 5.62 11.92 -6.10
C PRO A 20 6.15 11.70 -4.69
N ASN A 21 5.92 12.66 -3.80
CA ASN A 21 6.21 12.51 -2.39
C ASN A 21 5.10 11.69 -1.71
N TYR A 22 5.28 10.38 -1.64
CA TYR A 22 4.34 9.46 -1.00
C TYR A 22 4.25 9.59 0.53
N SER A 23 5.04 10.48 1.14
CA SER A 23 5.05 10.73 2.59
C SER A 23 4.38 12.05 2.98
N ASP A 24 3.89 12.86 2.03
CA ASP A 24 3.29 14.17 2.32
C ASP A 24 1.82 14.04 2.76
N PRO A 25 1.44 14.53 3.96
CA PRO A 25 0.08 14.45 4.48
C PRO A 25 -0.79 15.63 4.00
N ASN A 26 -0.68 16.06 2.73
CA ASN A 26 -1.48 17.17 2.20
C ASN A 26 -2.95 16.77 2.02
N PRO A 27 -3.91 17.44 2.69
CA PRO A 27 -5.33 17.10 2.63
C PRO A 27 -5.99 17.39 1.26
N ASP A 28 -5.44 18.30 0.43
CA ASP A 28 -6.05 18.64 -0.87
C ASP A 28 -5.85 17.53 -1.93
N ASP A 29 -4.74 16.80 -1.89
CA ASP A 29 -4.52 15.62 -2.75
C ASP A 29 -5.44 14.45 -2.37
N ALA A 30 -5.88 14.39 -1.10
CA ALA A 30 -6.81 13.39 -0.63
C ALA A 30 -8.21 13.54 -1.25
N VAL A 31 -8.63 14.76 -1.59
CA VAL A 31 -9.97 15.05 -2.14
C VAL A 31 -10.08 14.64 -3.61
N ALA A 32 -9.03 14.84 -4.41
CA ALA A 32 -9.01 14.44 -5.83
C ALA A 32 -8.99 12.92 -6.04
N LEU A 33 -8.50 12.15 -5.06
CA LEU A 33 -8.37 10.68 -5.08
C LEU A 33 -9.52 9.95 -4.37
N SER A 34 -10.49 10.68 -3.81
CA SER A 34 -11.47 10.17 -2.83
C SER A 34 -12.47 9.13 -3.36
N ARG A 35 -12.56 8.87 -4.67
CA ARG A 35 -13.53 7.89 -5.22
C ARG A 35 -12.97 6.47 -5.35
N ASP A 36 -11.64 6.29 -5.32
CA ASP A 36 -10.96 5.00 -5.47
C ASP A 36 -9.92 4.72 -4.37
N ARG A 37 -9.93 5.51 -3.28
CA ARG A 37 -8.97 5.34 -2.20
C ARG A 37 -9.38 4.16 -1.31
N ILE A 38 -8.69 3.04 -1.45
CA ILE A 38 -8.77 1.93 -0.50
C ILE A 38 -7.93 2.32 0.73
N PRO A 39 -8.54 2.45 1.93
CA PRO A 39 -7.79 2.70 3.15
C PRO A 39 -6.69 1.64 3.35
N VAL A 40 -5.49 2.11 3.64
CA VAL A 40 -4.35 1.26 3.98
C VAL A 40 -3.90 1.62 5.39
N ARG A 41 -3.75 0.60 6.24
CA ARG A 41 -3.26 0.77 7.61
C ARG A 41 -2.17 -0.24 7.95
N SER A 42 -1.48 -0.01 9.06
CA SER A 42 -0.55 -0.99 9.62
C SER A 42 -1.26 -2.31 9.92
N LEU A 43 -0.57 -3.40 9.60
CA LEU A 43 -0.99 -4.75 9.93
C LEU A 43 -0.93 -4.96 11.44
N THR A 44 -1.94 -5.65 11.97
CA THR A 44 -2.07 -6.02 13.38
C THR A 44 -2.16 -7.53 13.53
N GLN A 45 -2.09 -8.04 14.76
CA GLN A 45 -2.24 -9.47 15.02
C GLN A 45 -3.63 -10.01 14.61
N GLU A 46 -4.66 -9.16 14.67
CA GLU A 46 -6.06 -9.52 14.34
C GLU A 46 -6.25 -9.80 12.85
N ASP A 47 -5.35 -9.31 11.99
CA ASP A 47 -5.42 -9.50 10.54
C ASP A 47 -4.94 -10.89 10.07
N PHE A 48 -4.43 -11.73 10.98
CA PHE A 48 -3.80 -13.01 10.66
C PHE A 48 -4.70 -13.91 9.81
N ASP A 49 -5.94 -14.12 10.23
CA ASP A 49 -6.86 -15.01 9.52
C ASP A 49 -7.21 -14.48 8.14
N ALA A 50 -7.31 -13.16 7.98
CA ALA A 50 -7.58 -12.53 6.69
C ALA A 50 -6.40 -12.68 5.72
N VAL A 51 -5.17 -12.52 6.20
CA VAL A 51 -3.96 -12.73 5.39
C VAL A 51 -3.83 -14.18 4.94
N VAL A 52 -4.02 -15.14 5.84
CA VAL A 52 -3.98 -16.58 5.50
C VAL A 52 -5.08 -16.94 4.50
N ARG A 53 -6.28 -16.37 4.66
CA ARG A 53 -7.38 -16.58 3.71
C ARG A 53 -7.03 -16.08 2.31
N ILE A 54 -6.45 -14.88 2.20
CA ILE A 54 -6.05 -14.29 0.91
C ILE A 54 -4.92 -15.11 0.27
N ASP A 55 -3.86 -15.42 1.00
CA ASP A 55 -2.75 -16.21 0.44
C ASP A 55 -3.20 -17.63 0.04
N ARG A 56 -4.11 -18.25 0.79
CA ARG A 56 -4.68 -19.55 0.40
C ARG A 56 -5.49 -19.46 -0.89
N HIS A 57 -6.24 -18.38 -1.07
CA HIS A 57 -6.97 -18.13 -2.31
C HIS A 57 -6.01 -18.01 -3.51
N ASP A 58 -4.89 -17.30 -3.34
CA ASP A 58 -3.96 -17.02 -4.44
C ASP A 58 -2.97 -18.17 -4.71
N SER A 59 -2.48 -18.85 -3.66
CA SER A 59 -1.48 -19.91 -3.74
C SER A 59 -2.04 -21.32 -3.79
N GLY A 60 -3.30 -21.51 -3.36
CA GLY A 60 -3.96 -22.81 -3.22
C GLY A 60 -3.44 -23.68 -2.06
N GLN A 61 -2.47 -23.20 -1.26
CA GLN A 61 -1.82 -23.96 -0.19
C GLN A 61 -2.20 -23.44 1.20
N ASP A 62 -2.20 -24.32 2.21
CA ASP A 62 -2.26 -23.88 3.59
C ASP A 62 -0.87 -23.45 4.06
N ARG A 63 -0.64 -22.13 4.07
CA ARG A 63 0.61 -21.51 4.53
C ARG A 63 0.45 -20.84 5.89
N SER A 64 -0.55 -21.23 6.69
CA SER A 64 -0.82 -20.63 8.01
C SER A 64 0.39 -20.67 8.95
N ALA A 65 1.13 -21.78 8.99
CA ALA A 65 2.34 -21.90 9.81
C ALA A 65 3.47 -20.96 9.34
N TYR A 66 3.59 -20.73 8.03
CA TYR A 66 4.55 -19.78 7.46
C TYR A 66 4.18 -18.35 7.86
N TYR A 67 2.91 -17.96 7.69
CA TYR A 67 2.45 -16.62 8.06
C TYR A 67 2.48 -16.37 9.57
N ARG A 68 2.30 -17.39 10.40
CA ARG A 68 2.39 -17.24 11.86
C ARG A 68 3.78 -16.74 12.27
N ARG A 69 4.83 -17.37 11.73
CA ARG A 69 6.21 -16.94 11.92
C ARG A 69 6.46 -15.54 11.35
N LYS A 70 5.87 -15.21 10.20
CA LYS A 70 5.99 -13.88 9.60
C LYS A 70 5.29 -12.78 10.41
N PHE A 71 4.19 -13.07 11.08
CA PHE A 71 3.52 -12.13 11.98
C PHE A 71 4.32 -11.92 13.26
N GLU A 72 4.83 -12.99 13.88
CA GLU A 72 5.72 -12.91 15.04
C GLU A 72 6.97 -12.08 14.74
N GLU A 73 7.55 -12.29 13.55
CA GLU A 73 8.61 -11.42 13.03
C GLU A 73 8.05 -9.98 12.88
N ALA A 74 7.07 -9.74 12.02
CA ALA A 74 6.59 -8.39 11.72
C ALA A 74 6.21 -7.54 12.95
N LEU A 75 5.59 -8.15 13.96
CA LEU A 75 5.06 -7.46 15.14
C LEU A 75 6.02 -7.45 16.35
N GLY A 76 7.02 -8.34 16.38
CA GLY A 76 7.83 -8.58 17.57
C GLY A 76 9.28 -8.07 17.56
N GLY A 77 9.79 -7.51 16.46
CA GLY A 77 11.23 -7.14 16.35
C GLY A 77 11.53 -5.67 16.08
N SER A 78 12.78 -5.28 16.35
CA SER A 78 13.31 -3.91 16.38
C SER A 78 13.79 -3.34 15.03
N GLY A 79 13.56 -4.03 13.91
CA GLY A 79 13.93 -3.54 12.57
C GLY A 79 12.79 -2.75 11.92
N VAL A 80 13.10 -1.92 10.91
CA VAL A 80 12.08 -1.24 10.10
C VAL A 80 11.34 -2.30 9.26
N ARG A 81 10.17 -2.70 9.73
CA ARG A 81 9.28 -3.66 9.08
C ARG A 81 8.02 -2.93 8.67
N VAL A 82 7.75 -2.86 7.37
CA VAL A 82 6.54 -2.22 6.84
C VAL A 82 5.58 -3.34 6.48
N SER A 83 4.58 -3.56 7.33
CA SER A 83 3.48 -4.47 7.05
C SER A 83 2.18 -3.69 7.07
N VAL A 84 1.42 -3.78 5.97
CA VAL A 84 0.17 -3.04 5.78
C VAL A 84 -0.93 -3.94 5.26
N VAL A 85 -2.17 -3.57 5.57
CA VAL A 85 -3.38 -4.17 5.01
C VAL A 85 -4.21 -3.11 4.31
N ALA A 86 -4.85 -3.51 3.22
CA ALA A 86 -5.83 -2.71 2.48
C ALA A 86 -7.23 -3.14 2.92
N GLU A 87 -8.07 -2.17 3.28
CA GLU A 87 -9.42 -2.41 3.79
C GLU A 87 -10.48 -1.88 2.81
N GLN A 88 -11.52 -2.68 2.58
CA GLN A 88 -12.71 -2.27 1.84
C GLN A 88 -13.94 -2.78 2.58
N ASP A 89 -14.89 -1.90 2.87
CA ASP A 89 -16.14 -2.22 3.58
C ASP A 89 -15.94 -2.98 4.91
N GLY A 90 -14.86 -2.64 5.64
CA GLY A 90 -14.52 -3.29 6.92
C GLY A 90 -13.87 -4.67 6.79
N ALA A 91 -13.53 -5.10 5.58
CA ALA A 91 -12.82 -6.34 5.31
C ALA A 91 -11.41 -6.06 4.78
N VAL A 92 -10.44 -6.86 5.22
CA VAL A 92 -9.11 -6.87 4.61
C VAL A 92 -9.20 -7.55 3.24
N VAL A 93 -8.86 -6.79 2.20
CA VAL A 93 -8.89 -7.23 0.79
C VAL A 93 -7.50 -7.41 0.17
N GLY A 94 -6.46 -6.91 0.85
CA GLY A 94 -5.08 -7.07 0.42
C GLY A 94 -4.10 -6.83 1.55
N PHE A 95 -2.88 -7.32 1.39
CA PHE A 95 -1.81 -7.13 2.37
C PHE A 95 -0.44 -7.05 1.68
N LEU A 96 0.49 -6.37 2.32
CA LEU A 96 1.91 -6.35 1.93
C LEU A 96 2.77 -6.44 3.17
N MET A 97 3.75 -7.32 3.17
CA MET A 97 4.74 -7.47 4.24
C MET A 97 6.13 -7.26 3.65
N ALA A 98 6.83 -6.24 4.12
CA ALA A 98 8.18 -5.89 3.71
C ALA A 98 9.10 -5.75 4.94
N ARG A 99 10.36 -6.12 4.76
CA ARG A 99 11.42 -5.97 5.75
C ARG A 99 12.53 -5.14 5.14
N VAL A 100 12.93 -4.06 5.81
CA VAL A 100 14.11 -3.29 5.45
C VAL A 100 15.23 -3.70 6.41
N ASP A 101 16.19 -4.44 5.88
CA ASP A 101 17.43 -4.75 6.57
C ASP A 101 18.45 -3.66 6.20
N PHE A 102 18.85 -2.85 7.18
CA PHE A 102 20.00 -1.96 7.01
C PHE A 102 21.28 -2.80 7.18
N GLY A 103 21.93 -3.11 6.06
CA GLY A 103 23.27 -3.71 6.02
C GLY A 103 24.29 -2.70 5.51
N GLU A 104 25.52 -2.80 6.02
CA GLU A 104 26.72 -2.22 5.43
C GLU A 104 27.13 -3.08 4.22
N PHE A 105 27.05 -2.51 3.00
CA PHE A 105 27.52 -3.12 1.75
C PHE A 105 28.51 -2.18 1.08
#